data_AF-A0A520WFW3-F1
#
_entry.id   AF-A0A520WFW3-F1
#
_cell.length_a   1.000
_cell.length_b   1.000
_cell.length_c   1.000
_cell.angle_alpha   90.00
_cell.angle_beta   90.00
_cell.angle_gamma   90.00
#
_symmetry.space_group_name_H-M   'P 1'
#
loop_
_entity.id
_entity.type
_entity.pdbx_description
1 polymer ?
#
loop_
_entity_poly.entity_id
_entity_poly.type
_entity_poly.pdbx_seq_one_letter_code
_entity_poly.pdbx_strand_id
1 'polypeptide(L)'
;MKNKTSQSGFTLIELIAVMVILGILAAVIVPRLTTMTRGAYESNVRNMYGLIKNEVTAQATKAAMSGDYLETYPEPGAACEGCPSLAAMQEEDYYLKTWVGDYDSDQWSSFQKDNVYDNSTEGTDAATHAVLFMYHPHGKPGSAITWGGGNGTTQLDPSSVGGASASLEDIYWIYYSPKTSPKGDDRGRELDGYVMAAWRNGDANGTDIDLVFNGTIGADGEPTAGNEHIITDLKTHYAPN
;
A
#
# COMPACT_ATOMS: atom_id res chain seq x y z
N MET A 1 -31.26 65.28 -17.51
CA MET A 1 -31.90 64.68 -16.32
C MET A 1 -31.22 63.35 -16.06
N LYS A 2 -30.52 63.17 -14.93
CA LYS A 2 -29.84 61.91 -14.57
C LYS A 2 -30.78 61.08 -13.69
N ASN A 3 -31.30 59.97 -14.23
CA ASN A 3 -32.09 59.03 -13.45
C ASN A 3 -31.16 58.24 -12.53
N LYS A 4 -31.29 58.44 -11.20
CA LYS A 4 -30.68 57.54 -10.21
C LYS A 4 -31.58 56.32 -10.09
N THR A 5 -31.15 55.19 -10.63
CA THR A 5 -31.76 53.88 -10.34
C THR A 5 -31.52 53.56 -8.88
N SER A 6 -32.59 53.42 -8.09
CA SER A 6 -32.50 52.94 -6.71
C SER A 6 -31.97 51.50 -6.69
N GLN A 7 -30.76 51.30 -6.17
CA GLN A 7 -30.31 49.95 -5.82
C GLN A 7 -31.17 49.46 -4.64
N SER A 8 -32.01 48.46 -4.91
CA SER A 8 -32.69 47.68 -3.88
C SER A 8 -31.62 46.94 -3.07
N GLY A 9 -31.42 47.33 -1.81
CA GLY A 9 -30.57 46.59 -0.89
C GLY A 9 -31.15 45.20 -0.62
N PHE A 10 -30.29 44.19 -0.48
CA PHE A 10 -30.67 42.85 -0.04
C PHE A 10 -31.29 42.90 1.35
N THR A 11 -32.37 42.14 1.59
CA THR A 11 -32.98 42.05 2.91
C THR A 11 -32.25 41.03 3.79
N LEU A 12 -32.27 41.24 5.10
CA LEU A 12 -31.63 40.33 6.06
C LEU A 12 -32.28 38.93 6.03
N ILE A 13 -33.58 38.84 5.74
CA ILE A 13 -34.29 37.56 5.67
C ILE A 13 -33.88 36.73 4.44
N GLU A 14 -33.62 37.36 3.30
CA GLU A 14 -33.10 36.66 2.11
C GLU A 14 -31.71 36.07 2.38
N LEU A 15 -30.87 36.81 3.08
CA LEU A 15 -29.53 36.34 3.44
C LEU A 15 -29.58 35.14 4.41
N ILE A 16 -30.48 35.16 5.39
CA ILE A 16 -30.69 34.01 6.30
C ILE A 16 -31.23 32.81 5.54
N ALA A 17 -32.22 32.99 4.66
CA ALA A 17 -32.79 31.89 3.88
C ALA A 17 -31.72 31.18 3.03
N VAL A 18 -30.82 31.95 2.39
CA VAL A 18 -29.69 31.40 1.62
C VAL A 18 -28.72 30.65 2.53
N MET A 19 -28.34 31.20 3.68
CA MET A 19 -27.45 30.53 4.63
C MET A 19 -28.02 29.20 5.14
N VAL A 20 -29.33 29.15 5.43
CA VAL A 20 -30.01 27.92 5.84
C VAL A 20 -30.00 26.88 4.73
N ILE A 21 -30.30 27.27 3.49
CA ILE A 21 -30.26 26.36 2.34
C ILE A 21 -28.84 25.82 2.13
N LEU A 22 -27.82 26.68 2.15
CA LEU A 22 -26.42 26.27 2.04
C LEU A 22 -25.99 25.34 3.18
N GLY A 23 -26.47 25.59 4.41
CA GLY A 23 -26.22 24.74 5.57
C GLY A 23 -26.78 23.32 5.38
N ILE A 24 -28.02 23.20 4.91
CA ILE A 24 -28.67 21.91 4.63
C ILE A 24 -27.95 21.18 3.49
N LEU A 25 -27.62 21.90 2.41
CA LEU A 25 -26.90 21.32 1.27
C LEU A 25 -25.52 20.81 1.68
N ALA A 26 -24.76 21.58 2.46
CA ALA A 26 -23.45 21.18 2.95
C ALA A 26 -23.54 19.91 3.83
N ALA A 27 -24.52 19.84 4.73
CA ALA A 27 -24.71 18.69 5.61
C ALA A 27 -24.96 17.37 4.87
N VAL A 28 -25.58 17.41 3.70
CA VAL A 28 -25.85 16.21 2.87
C VAL A 28 -24.71 15.91 1.89
N ILE A 29 -24.10 16.94 1.30
CA ILE A 29 -23.10 16.78 0.24
C ILE A 29 -21.74 16.35 0.82
N VAL A 30 -21.31 16.92 1.95
CA VAL A 30 -19.97 16.66 2.50
C VAL A 30 -19.75 15.17 2.82
N PRO A 31 -20.64 14.48 3.57
CA PRO A 31 -20.44 13.05 3.85
C PRO A 31 -20.37 12.21 2.57
N ARG A 32 -21.21 12.51 1.58
CA ARG A 32 -21.23 11.79 0.31
C ARG A 32 -19.97 12.00 -0.51
N LEU A 33 -19.43 13.22 -0.52
CA LEU A 33 -18.19 13.51 -1.24
C LEU A 33 -17.01 12.74 -0.64
N THR A 34 -16.89 12.72 0.69
CA THR A 34 -15.79 11.99 1.36
C THR A 34 -15.80 10.48 1.06
N THR A 35 -16.98 9.84 1.05
CA THR A 35 -17.08 8.40 0.73
C THR A 35 -16.79 8.10 -0.74
N MET A 36 -17.17 8.98 -1.65
CA MET A 36 -16.85 8.85 -3.08
C MET A 36 -15.36 8.94 -3.34
N THR A 37 -14.68 9.92 -2.72
CA THR A 37 -13.24 10.10 -2.87
C THR A 37 -12.47 8.89 -2.32
N ARG A 38 -12.84 8.41 -1.12
CA ARG A 38 -12.22 7.21 -0.54
C ARG A 38 -12.41 5.96 -1.42
N GLY A 39 -13.60 5.78 -1.99
CA GLY A 39 -13.86 4.69 -2.92
C GLY A 39 -13.00 4.76 -4.19
N ALA A 40 -12.70 5.97 -4.67
CA ALA A 40 -11.78 6.14 -5.80
C ALA A 40 -10.33 5.78 -5.43
N TYR A 41 -9.88 6.14 -4.22
CA TYR A 41 -8.56 5.76 -3.73
C TYR A 41 -8.42 4.25 -3.55
N GLU A 42 -9.39 3.60 -2.92
CA GLU A 42 -9.41 2.13 -2.80
C GLU A 42 -9.44 1.45 -4.19
N SER A 43 -10.12 2.04 -5.19
CA SER A 43 -10.09 1.53 -6.56
C SER A 43 -8.69 1.63 -7.19
N ASN A 44 -7.90 2.66 -6.87
CA ASN A 44 -6.52 2.78 -7.33
C ASN A 44 -5.65 1.68 -6.68
N VAL A 45 -5.78 1.49 -5.37
CA VAL A 45 -5.08 0.43 -4.63
C VAL A 45 -5.39 -0.95 -5.20
N ARG A 46 -6.64 -1.24 -5.54
CA ARG A 46 -7.05 -2.50 -6.17
C ARG A 46 -6.40 -2.74 -7.53
N ASN A 47 -6.29 -1.68 -8.33
CA ASN A 47 -5.62 -1.76 -9.63
C ASN A 47 -4.13 -2.06 -9.44
N MET A 48 -3.45 -1.29 -8.59
CA MET A 48 -2.03 -1.50 -8.29
C MET A 48 -1.77 -2.90 -7.70
N TYR A 49 -2.62 -3.35 -6.77
CA TYR A 49 -2.57 -4.70 -6.20
C TYR A 49 -2.64 -5.78 -7.29
N GLY A 50 -3.56 -5.65 -8.24
CA GLY A 50 -3.68 -6.57 -9.38
C GLY A 50 -2.46 -6.54 -10.30
N LEU A 51 -1.89 -5.36 -10.56
CA LEU A 51 -0.67 -5.19 -11.36
C LEU A 51 0.53 -5.88 -10.70
N ILE A 52 0.79 -5.59 -9.41
CA ILE A 52 1.86 -6.22 -8.63
C ILE A 52 1.68 -7.73 -8.62
N LYS A 53 0.46 -8.23 -8.38
CA LYS A 53 0.16 -9.66 -8.41
C LYS A 53 0.58 -10.34 -9.72
N ASN A 54 0.22 -9.72 -10.83
CA ASN A 54 0.52 -10.24 -12.16
C ASN A 54 2.02 -10.23 -12.44
N GLU A 55 2.72 -9.15 -12.06
CA GLU A 55 4.16 -9.03 -12.26
C GLU A 55 4.93 -10.07 -11.44
N VAL A 56 4.61 -10.21 -10.16
CA VAL A 56 5.24 -11.22 -9.29
C VAL A 56 5.07 -12.62 -9.90
N THR A 57 3.86 -12.94 -10.39
CA THR A 57 3.59 -14.21 -11.07
C THR A 57 4.41 -14.34 -12.36
N ALA A 58 4.52 -13.27 -13.16
CA ALA A 58 5.31 -13.27 -14.38
C ALA A 58 6.81 -13.49 -14.11
N GLN A 59 7.35 -12.92 -13.03
CA GLN A 59 8.72 -13.18 -12.58
C GLN A 59 8.92 -14.64 -12.17
N ALA A 60 7.95 -15.22 -11.45
CA ALA A 60 7.99 -16.64 -11.09
C ALA A 60 7.96 -17.55 -12.33
N THR A 61 7.11 -17.24 -13.31
CA THR A 61 7.07 -17.96 -14.59
C THR A 61 8.39 -17.80 -15.36
N LYS A 62 8.98 -16.59 -15.37
CA LYS A 62 10.28 -16.35 -15.99
C LYS A 62 11.38 -17.17 -15.33
N ALA A 63 11.40 -17.26 -13.99
CA ALA A 63 12.32 -18.09 -13.24
C ALA A 63 12.19 -19.57 -13.63
N ALA A 64 10.95 -20.07 -13.78
CA ALA A 64 10.70 -21.43 -14.26
C ALA A 64 11.25 -21.66 -15.67
N MET A 65 11.17 -20.68 -16.56
CA MET A 65 11.69 -20.80 -17.92
C MET A 65 13.22 -20.77 -18.01
N SER A 66 13.90 -20.06 -17.10
CA SER A 66 15.37 -19.92 -17.09
C SER A 66 16.10 -20.91 -16.19
N GLY A 67 15.40 -21.55 -15.25
CA GLY A 67 15.96 -22.44 -14.23
C GLY A 67 15.45 -23.88 -14.34
N ASP A 68 15.14 -24.49 -13.20
CA ASP A 68 14.79 -25.91 -13.05
C ASP A 68 13.34 -26.27 -13.45
N TYR A 69 12.68 -25.45 -14.28
CA TYR A 69 11.26 -25.61 -14.65
C TYR A 69 10.29 -25.50 -13.46
N LEU A 70 10.70 -24.83 -12.39
CA LEU A 70 9.91 -24.59 -11.19
C LEU A 70 9.65 -23.09 -11.03
N GLU A 71 8.41 -22.73 -10.69
CA GLU A 71 8.08 -21.35 -10.34
C GLU A 71 8.72 -21.00 -9.00
N THR A 72 9.51 -19.93 -9.00
CA THR A 72 10.16 -19.39 -7.81
C THR A 72 9.79 -17.91 -7.72
N TYR A 73 9.03 -17.57 -6.69
CA TYR A 73 8.54 -16.23 -6.46
C TYR A 73 9.69 -15.30 -6.02
N PRO A 74 9.69 -14.04 -6.46
CA PRO A 74 10.81 -13.15 -6.26
C PRO A 74 11.03 -12.85 -4.77
N GLU A 75 12.26 -13.08 -4.32
CA GLU A 75 12.77 -12.73 -2.99
C GLU A 75 13.35 -11.32 -2.99
N PRO A 76 12.70 -10.34 -2.33
CA PRO A 76 13.11 -8.95 -2.37
C PRO A 76 14.47 -8.74 -1.72
N GLY A 77 15.53 -8.48 -2.50
CA GLY A 77 16.86 -8.21 -1.98
C GLY A 77 17.79 -9.41 -2.09
N ALA A 78 17.29 -10.56 -2.57
CA ALA A 78 18.12 -11.71 -2.88
C ALA A 78 19.14 -11.37 -3.97
N ALA A 79 20.38 -11.79 -3.75
CA ALA A 79 21.43 -11.67 -4.75
C ALA A 79 21.16 -12.66 -5.90
N CYS A 80 21.26 -12.17 -7.13
CA CYS A 80 21.19 -12.97 -8.34
C CYS A 80 22.23 -12.51 -9.37
N GLU A 81 22.58 -13.38 -10.32
CA GLU A 81 23.52 -13.03 -11.38
C GLU A 81 22.97 -11.88 -12.23
N GLY A 82 23.73 -10.77 -12.32
CA GLY A 82 23.31 -9.56 -13.04
C GLY A 82 22.35 -8.65 -12.27
N CYS A 83 21.96 -9.02 -11.05
CA CYS A 83 21.13 -8.17 -10.19
C CYS A 83 21.97 -7.07 -9.52
N PRO A 84 21.37 -5.91 -9.21
CA PRO A 84 22.07 -4.85 -8.51
C PRO A 84 22.45 -5.26 -7.08
N SER A 85 23.33 -4.48 -6.44
CA SER A 85 23.70 -4.72 -5.03
C SER A 85 22.49 -4.61 -4.10
N LEU A 86 22.52 -5.31 -2.96
CA LEU A 86 21.48 -5.23 -1.93
C LEU A 86 21.10 -3.77 -1.58
N ALA A 87 22.09 -2.90 -1.36
CA ALA A 87 21.86 -1.48 -1.07
C ALA A 87 21.03 -0.78 -2.15
N ALA A 88 21.25 -1.10 -3.43
CA ALA A 88 20.50 -0.53 -4.54
C ALA A 88 19.06 -1.08 -4.65
N MET A 89 18.84 -2.32 -4.23
CA MET A 89 17.49 -2.90 -4.12
C MET A 89 16.72 -2.36 -2.91
N GLN A 90 17.42 -1.87 -1.90
CA GLN A 90 16.86 -1.23 -0.71
C GLN A 90 16.56 0.26 -0.88
N GLU A 91 16.97 0.86 -2.00
CA GLU A 91 16.62 2.24 -2.32
C GLU A 91 15.10 2.42 -2.49
N GLU A 92 14.63 3.61 -2.15
CA GLU A 92 13.22 3.96 -2.31
C GLU A 92 12.76 3.78 -3.76
N ASP A 93 11.58 3.19 -3.90
CA ASP A 93 10.89 2.97 -5.17
C ASP A 93 11.57 1.96 -6.10
N TYR A 94 12.60 1.23 -5.65
CA TYR A 94 13.26 0.22 -6.49
C TYR A 94 12.25 -0.79 -7.06
N TYR A 95 11.34 -1.29 -6.23
CA TYR A 95 10.34 -2.27 -6.64
C TYR A 95 9.23 -1.66 -7.50
N LEU A 96 8.77 -0.44 -7.22
CA LEU A 96 7.87 0.27 -8.13
C LEU A 96 8.52 0.50 -9.51
N LYS A 97 9.79 0.92 -9.56
CA LYS A 97 10.54 1.15 -10.82
C LYS A 97 10.74 -0.14 -11.61
N THR A 98 10.97 -1.27 -10.95
CA THR A 98 11.31 -2.53 -11.61
C THR A 98 10.11 -3.41 -11.90
N TRP A 99 9.11 -3.44 -11.02
CA TRP A 99 7.94 -4.31 -11.15
C TRP A 99 6.77 -3.61 -11.83
N VAL A 100 6.55 -2.33 -11.52
CA VAL A 100 5.40 -1.59 -12.06
C VAL A 100 5.80 -0.75 -13.27
N GLY A 101 6.94 -0.07 -13.20
CA GLY A 101 7.46 0.81 -14.25
C GLY A 101 6.71 2.13 -14.36
N ASP A 102 5.44 2.08 -14.76
CA ASP A 102 4.57 3.25 -14.94
C ASP A 102 3.69 3.47 -13.71
N TYR A 103 4.20 4.24 -12.75
CA TYR A 103 3.47 4.66 -11.55
C TYR A 103 3.62 6.17 -11.32
N ASP A 104 2.71 6.74 -10.53
CA ASP A 104 2.80 8.13 -10.11
C ASP A 104 3.73 8.23 -8.88
N SER A 105 4.96 8.71 -9.09
CA SER A 105 5.96 8.87 -8.02
C SER A 105 5.59 9.89 -6.95
N ASP A 106 4.62 10.77 -7.22
CA ASP A 106 4.13 11.73 -6.24
C ASP A 106 3.07 11.11 -5.32
N GLN A 107 2.50 9.95 -5.69
CA GLN A 107 1.43 9.27 -4.96
C GLN A 107 1.76 7.84 -4.52
N TRP A 108 2.82 7.24 -5.04
CA TRP A 108 3.24 5.88 -4.69
C TRP A 108 4.70 5.85 -4.26
N SER A 109 4.96 5.09 -3.20
CA SER A 109 6.31 4.76 -2.76
C SER A 109 6.45 3.25 -2.51
N SER A 110 7.66 2.71 -2.60
CA SER A 110 7.93 1.32 -2.16
C SER A 110 9.21 1.18 -1.36
N PHE A 111 9.16 0.26 -0.41
CA PHE A 111 10.21 0.02 0.57
C PHE A 111 10.45 -1.48 0.71
N GLN A 112 11.70 -1.87 0.93
CA GLN A 112 12.08 -3.24 1.20
C GLN A 112 12.54 -3.37 2.64
N LYS A 113 12.30 -4.54 3.24
CA LYS A 113 12.83 -4.88 4.56
C LYS A 113 13.19 -6.35 4.63
N ASP A 114 14.37 -6.62 5.19
CA ASP A 114 14.92 -7.97 5.31
C ASP A 114 14.25 -8.77 6.44
N ASN A 115 14.08 -10.08 6.22
CA ASN A 115 13.73 -11.10 7.22
C ASN A 115 12.48 -10.74 8.05
N VAL A 116 11.41 -10.30 7.40
CA VAL A 116 10.19 -9.77 8.05
C VAL A 116 9.08 -10.80 8.13
N TYR A 117 8.89 -11.57 7.06
CA TYR A 117 7.83 -12.57 7.00
C TYR A 117 8.30 -13.88 7.61
N ASP A 118 7.48 -14.45 8.48
CA ASP A 118 7.74 -15.75 9.06
C ASP A 118 7.43 -16.86 8.04
N ASN A 119 8.48 -17.46 7.48
CA ASN A 119 8.38 -18.58 6.55
C ASN A 119 8.52 -19.95 7.25
N SER A 120 8.50 -20.00 8.59
CA SER A 120 8.88 -21.19 9.37
C SER A 120 7.78 -22.26 9.52
N THR A 121 6.51 -21.93 9.26
CA THR A 121 5.41 -22.87 9.52
C THR A 121 5.25 -23.92 8.42
N GLU A 122 6.08 -23.84 7.38
CA GLU A 122 5.96 -24.62 6.15
C GLU A 122 7.28 -25.27 5.70
N GLY A 123 8.32 -25.27 6.56
CA GLY A 123 9.64 -25.83 6.27
C GLY A 123 10.77 -25.20 7.09
N THR A 124 12.00 -25.68 6.92
CA THR A 124 13.21 -25.21 7.65
C THR A 124 13.69 -23.80 7.27
N ASP A 125 12.82 -22.95 6.74
CA ASP A 125 13.23 -21.75 6.04
C ASP A 125 13.41 -20.53 6.96
N ALA A 126 14.47 -19.78 6.67
CA ALA A 126 14.71 -18.47 7.24
C ALA A 126 13.56 -17.52 6.87
N ALA A 127 13.33 -16.51 7.73
CA ALA A 127 12.35 -15.46 7.44
C ALA A 127 12.63 -14.81 6.07
N THR A 128 11.60 -14.61 5.26
CA THR A 128 11.74 -13.98 3.94
C THR A 128 11.63 -12.47 4.04
N HIS A 129 12.20 -11.79 3.06
CA HIS A 129 12.18 -10.34 2.91
C HIS A 129 10.84 -9.91 2.31
N ALA A 130 10.46 -8.67 2.58
CA ALA A 130 9.17 -8.13 2.15
C ALA A 130 9.32 -6.81 1.40
N VAL A 131 8.34 -6.53 0.55
CA VAL A 131 8.14 -5.20 -0.05
C VAL A 131 6.85 -4.60 0.49
N LEU A 132 6.92 -3.35 0.91
CA LEU A 132 5.79 -2.53 1.32
C LEU A 132 5.59 -1.41 0.29
N PHE A 133 4.45 -1.40 -0.38
CA PHE A 133 4.03 -0.32 -1.25
C PHE A 133 3.07 0.60 -0.50
N MET A 134 3.30 1.90 -0.59
CA MET A 134 2.51 2.93 0.06
C MET A 134 1.80 3.78 -1.00
N TYR A 135 0.48 3.88 -0.91
CA TYR A 135 -0.30 4.86 -1.66
C TYR A 135 -0.64 6.05 -0.76
N HIS A 136 -0.31 7.24 -1.24
CA HIS A 136 -0.49 8.51 -0.54
C HIS A 136 -1.20 9.49 -1.50
N PRO A 137 -2.55 9.43 -1.57
CA PRO A 137 -3.33 10.21 -2.54
C PRO A 137 -3.23 11.72 -2.34
N HIS A 138 -2.88 12.16 -1.13
CA HIS A 138 -2.66 13.55 -0.76
C HIS A 138 -1.21 14.00 -0.97
N GLY A 139 -0.41 13.18 -1.65
CA GLY A 139 0.99 13.43 -1.96
C GLY A 139 1.96 12.84 -0.94
N LYS A 140 3.21 12.71 -1.37
CA LYS A 140 4.29 12.11 -0.57
C LYS A 140 4.41 12.78 0.81
N PRO A 141 4.36 11.99 1.91
CA PRO A 141 4.52 12.52 3.26
C PRO A 141 5.83 13.28 3.40
N GLY A 142 5.86 14.38 4.15
CA GLY A 142 7.09 15.12 4.47
C GLY A 142 7.85 14.62 5.71
N SER A 143 7.31 13.61 6.39
CA SER A 143 7.83 13.04 7.63
C SER A 143 8.30 11.59 7.43
N ALA A 144 9.16 11.10 8.33
CA ALA A 144 9.63 9.72 8.26
C ALA A 144 8.50 8.70 8.44
N ILE A 145 8.61 7.58 7.74
CA ILE A 145 7.66 6.46 7.78
C ILE A 145 8.27 5.37 8.66
N THR A 146 7.45 4.70 9.44
CA THR A 146 7.91 3.62 10.32
C THR A 146 7.27 2.30 9.90
N TRP A 147 8.09 1.32 9.51
CA TRP A 147 7.63 -0.04 9.28
C TRP A 147 7.93 -0.91 10.50
N GLY A 148 6.94 -0.97 11.39
CA GLY A 148 7.00 -1.68 12.67
C GLY A 148 6.65 -3.16 12.62
N GLY A 149 5.88 -3.61 11.61
CA GLY A 149 5.47 -5.02 11.48
C GLY A 149 6.65 -6.00 11.30
N GLY A 150 6.51 -7.20 11.88
CA GLY A 150 7.45 -8.33 11.75
C GLY A 150 8.68 -8.26 12.66
N ASN A 151 9.88 -8.49 12.10
CA ASN A 151 11.15 -8.56 12.83
C ASN A 151 11.70 -7.16 13.22
N GLY A 152 11.06 -6.55 14.23
CA GLY A 152 11.46 -5.27 14.80
C GLY A 152 11.01 -4.04 14.02
N THR A 153 11.38 -2.87 14.49
CA THR A 153 11.00 -1.58 13.89
C THR A 153 12.10 -1.07 12.98
N THR A 154 11.80 -0.91 11.69
CA THR A 154 12.68 -0.19 10.76
C THR A 154 12.09 1.18 10.54
N GLN A 155 12.80 2.22 10.98
CA GLN A 155 12.51 3.56 10.50
C GLN A 155 12.94 3.59 9.03
N LEU A 156 11.95 3.65 8.15
CA LEU A 156 12.19 3.91 6.75
C LEU A 156 12.43 5.40 6.68
N ASP A 157 13.67 5.81 6.92
CA ASP A 157 14.08 7.17 6.62
C ASP A 157 13.91 7.32 5.11
N PRO A 158 12.98 8.15 4.63
CA PRO A 158 12.94 8.44 3.22
C PRO A 158 14.19 9.29 3.01
N SER A 159 15.30 8.66 2.65
CA SER A 159 16.54 9.37 2.29
C SER A 159 16.31 10.34 1.12
N SER A 160 15.12 10.33 0.52
CA SER A 160 14.59 11.35 -0.35
C SER A 160 13.12 11.72 -0.07
N VAL A 161 12.78 12.16 1.16
CA VAL A 161 11.55 12.94 1.38
C VAL A 161 11.64 14.28 0.63
N GLY A 162 11.31 14.24 -0.66
CA GLY A 162 10.98 15.40 -1.48
C GLY A 162 9.50 15.78 -1.37
N GLY A 163 8.72 15.03 -0.58
CA GLY A 163 7.31 15.29 -0.32
C GLY A 163 7.10 16.44 0.66
N ALA A 164 6.01 17.18 0.48
CA ALA A 164 5.60 18.28 1.37
C ALA A 164 4.22 18.03 2.00
N SER A 165 3.64 16.84 1.83
CA SER A 165 2.32 16.56 2.35
C SER A 165 2.34 16.41 3.87
N ALA A 166 1.44 17.14 4.52
CA ALA A 166 1.14 17.03 5.94
C ALA A 166 -0.11 16.19 6.20
N SER A 167 -0.76 15.67 5.16
CA SER A 167 -1.95 14.82 5.31
C SER A 167 -1.55 13.44 5.82
N LEU A 168 -2.27 12.96 6.82
CA LEU A 168 -2.19 11.59 7.32
C LEU A 168 -3.42 10.78 6.91
N GLU A 169 -4.35 11.37 6.14
CA GLU A 169 -5.60 10.70 5.77
C GLU A 169 -5.40 9.78 4.56
N ASP A 170 -6.21 8.73 4.48
CA ASP A 170 -6.33 7.84 3.31
C ASP A 170 -4.99 7.29 2.80
N ILE A 171 -4.08 6.89 3.71
CA ILE A 171 -2.85 6.20 3.34
C ILE A 171 -3.15 4.71 3.24
N TYR A 172 -2.65 4.08 2.19
CA TYR A 172 -2.85 2.64 1.97
C TYR A 172 -1.52 1.93 1.81
N TRP A 173 -1.54 0.66 2.18
CA TRP A 173 -0.37 -0.20 2.22
C TRP A 173 -0.67 -1.48 1.45
N ILE A 174 0.26 -1.93 0.62
CA ILE A 174 0.26 -3.27 0.03
C ILE A 174 1.54 -3.96 0.48
N TYR A 175 1.42 -5.09 1.15
CA TYR A 175 2.54 -5.90 1.60
C TYR A 175 2.68 -7.11 0.70
N TYR A 176 3.89 -7.41 0.24
CA TYR A 176 4.22 -8.63 -0.48
C TYR A 176 5.39 -9.35 0.21
N SER A 177 5.33 -10.68 0.27
CA SER A 177 6.47 -11.53 0.63
C SER A 177 6.34 -12.90 -0.04
N PRO A 178 7.42 -13.48 -0.59
CA PRO A 178 7.40 -14.87 -1.04
C PRO A 178 7.33 -15.80 0.18
N LYS A 179 6.84 -17.01 -0.06
CA LYS A 179 6.83 -18.07 0.94
C LYS A 179 7.12 -19.42 0.30
N THR A 180 7.60 -20.33 1.13
CA THR A 180 7.65 -21.75 0.80
C THR A 180 6.36 -22.41 1.30
N SER A 181 5.77 -23.25 0.46
CA SER A 181 4.62 -24.08 0.82
C SER A 181 5.10 -25.36 1.48
N PRO A 182 4.28 -25.99 2.35
CA PRO A 182 4.72 -27.20 3.06
C PRO A 182 4.98 -28.37 2.09
N LYS A 183 4.27 -28.41 0.97
CA LYS A 183 4.51 -29.37 -0.11
C LYS A 183 5.75 -29.06 -0.93
N GLY A 184 6.11 -27.77 -1.03
CA GLY A 184 7.35 -27.30 -1.62
C GLY A 184 8.53 -27.83 -0.83
N ASP A 185 8.52 -27.59 0.50
CA ASP A 185 9.56 -28.04 1.43
C ASP A 185 9.71 -29.57 1.44
N ASP A 186 8.60 -30.32 1.50
CA ASP A 186 8.59 -31.79 1.38
C ASP A 186 9.28 -32.30 0.09
N ARG A 187 9.32 -31.46 -0.95
CA ARG A 187 9.93 -31.75 -2.25
C ARG A 187 11.28 -31.05 -2.46
N GLY A 188 11.81 -30.38 -1.43
CA GLY A 188 13.05 -29.60 -1.49
C GLY A 188 12.97 -28.37 -2.40
N ARG A 189 11.80 -27.74 -2.49
CA ARG A 189 11.58 -26.49 -3.22
C ARG A 189 11.44 -25.34 -2.23
N GLU A 190 11.95 -24.19 -2.62
CA GLU A 190 11.85 -22.95 -1.84
C GLU A 190 11.10 -21.90 -2.65
N LEU A 191 10.39 -21.01 -1.94
CA LEU A 191 9.73 -19.84 -2.52
C LEU A 191 8.76 -20.18 -3.67
N ASP A 192 8.05 -21.30 -3.56
CA ASP A 192 7.10 -21.77 -4.56
C ASP A 192 5.73 -21.07 -4.45
N GLY A 193 5.55 -20.18 -3.46
CA GLY A 193 4.35 -19.38 -3.28
C GLY A 193 4.62 -17.96 -2.78
N TYR A 194 3.55 -17.22 -2.48
CA TYR A 194 3.64 -15.88 -1.91
C TYR A 194 2.39 -15.49 -1.12
N VAL A 195 2.58 -14.49 -0.26
CA VAL A 195 1.51 -13.77 0.42
C VAL A 195 1.47 -12.32 -0.06
N MET A 196 0.27 -11.77 -0.16
CA MET A 196 0.06 -10.37 -0.40
C MET A 196 -1.22 -9.91 0.29
N ALA A 197 -1.21 -8.75 0.93
CA ALA A 197 -2.40 -8.18 1.53
C ALA A 197 -2.34 -6.64 1.52
N ALA A 198 -3.49 -5.99 1.71
CA ALA A 198 -3.56 -4.54 1.78
C ALA A 198 -4.26 -4.03 3.04
N TRP A 199 -3.84 -2.84 3.48
CA TRP A 199 -4.40 -2.13 4.62
C TRP A 199 -4.64 -0.67 4.23
N ARG A 200 -5.54 -0.02 4.96
CA ARG A 200 -5.65 1.43 5.06
C ARG A 200 -5.15 1.83 6.45
N ASN A 201 -4.44 2.94 6.55
CA ASN A 201 -4.09 3.49 7.85
C ASN A 201 -5.33 3.88 8.67
N GLY A 202 -5.10 3.98 9.98
CA GLY A 202 -6.15 4.12 10.97
C GLY A 202 -6.92 2.83 11.25
N ASP A 203 -7.56 2.81 12.40
CA ASP A 203 -8.31 1.69 12.91
C ASP A 203 -9.57 1.39 12.07
N ALA A 204 -10.35 0.41 12.51
CA ALA A 204 -11.61 0.06 11.84
C ALA A 204 -12.61 1.24 11.74
N ASN A 205 -12.50 2.24 12.62
CA ASN A 205 -13.33 3.44 12.62
C ASN A 205 -12.72 4.59 11.79
N GLY A 206 -11.52 4.42 11.24
CA GLY A 206 -10.78 5.48 10.54
C GLY A 206 -10.20 6.53 11.50
N THR A 207 -9.94 6.14 12.74
CA THR A 207 -9.25 6.93 13.76
C THR A 207 -7.81 6.44 13.93
N ASP A 208 -6.97 7.15 14.69
CA ASP A 208 -5.55 6.77 14.88
C ASP A 208 -4.76 6.69 13.56
N ILE A 209 -4.88 7.74 12.75
CA ILE A 209 -4.16 7.86 11.48
C ILE A 209 -2.72 8.36 11.72
N ASP A 210 -1.74 7.59 11.25
CA ASP A 210 -0.32 7.94 11.35
C ASP A 210 0.47 7.45 10.10
N LEU A 211 1.80 7.59 10.17
CA LEU A 211 2.76 7.09 9.17
C LEU A 211 3.48 5.81 9.67
N VAL A 212 2.82 5.05 10.54
CA VAL A 212 3.35 3.79 11.07
C VAL A 212 2.57 2.65 10.42
N PHE A 213 3.30 1.69 9.87
CA PHE A 213 2.73 0.44 9.40
C PHE A 213 3.17 -0.71 10.30
N ASN A 214 2.23 -1.23 11.07
CA ASN A 214 2.39 -2.34 12.01
C ASN A 214 1.69 -3.62 11.57
N GLY A 215 0.96 -3.59 10.45
CA GLY A 215 0.32 -4.77 9.86
C GLY A 215 1.32 -5.88 9.56
N THR A 216 0.89 -7.13 9.75
CA THR A 216 1.68 -8.33 9.49
C THR A 216 0.86 -9.37 8.75
N ILE A 217 1.53 -10.34 8.13
CA ILE A 217 0.89 -11.56 7.63
C ILE A 217 1.49 -12.72 8.42
N GLY A 218 0.64 -13.53 9.05
CA GLY A 218 1.05 -14.75 9.72
C GLY A 218 1.57 -15.78 8.72
N ALA A 219 2.29 -16.79 9.19
CA ALA A 219 2.82 -17.85 8.34
C ALA A 219 1.71 -18.69 7.65
N ASP A 220 0.51 -18.69 8.26
CA ASP A 220 -0.73 -19.23 7.69
C ASP A 220 -1.28 -18.40 6.52
N GLY A 221 -0.67 -17.26 6.21
CA GLY A 221 -1.10 -16.34 5.16
C GLY A 221 -2.20 -15.37 5.60
N GLU A 222 -2.56 -15.33 6.89
CA GLU A 222 -3.61 -14.45 7.41
C GLU A 222 -3.06 -13.05 7.77
N PRO A 223 -3.61 -11.96 7.19
CA PRO A 223 -3.22 -10.62 7.58
C PRO A 223 -3.75 -10.27 8.97
N THR A 224 -2.92 -9.62 9.77
CA THR A 224 -3.23 -9.09 11.10
C THR A 224 -3.09 -7.57 11.09
N ALA A 225 -4.00 -6.89 11.79
CA ALA A 225 -3.96 -5.44 11.97
C ALA A 225 -2.97 -5.08 13.09
N GLY A 226 -2.12 -4.07 12.88
CA GLY A 226 -1.27 -3.50 13.92
C GLY A 226 -1.96 -2.31 14.60
N ASN A 227 -2.31 -1.30 13.81
CA ASN A 227 -3.32 -0.26 14.10
C ASN A 227 -4.12 0.11 12.83
N GLU A 228 -3.82 -0.56 11.72
CA GLU A 228 -4.37 -0.31 10.39
C GLU A 228 -5.59 -1.18 10.12
N HIS A 229 -6.48 -0.70 9.26
CA HIS A 229 -7.64 -1.44 8.82
C HIS A 229 -7.32 -2.32 7.61
N ILE A 230 -7.47 -3.64 7.76
CA ILE A 230 -7.29 -4.61 6.67
C ILE A 230 -8.35 -4.39 5.59
N ILE A 231 -7.93 -4.33 4.32
CA ILE A 231 -8.83 -4.39 3.16
C ILE A 231 -9.09 -5.85 2.85
N THR A 232 -10.19 -6.38 3.38
CA THR A 232 -10.44 -7.83 3.48
C THR A 232 -10.52 -8.57 2.16
N ASP A 233 -10.87 -7.90 1.07
CA ASP A 233 -10.94 -8.47 -0.27
C ASP A 233 -9.65 -8.31 -1.08
N LEU A 234 -8.65 -7.60 -0.54
CA LEU A 234 -7.28 -7.52 -1.05
C LEU A 234 -6.35 -8.37 -0.19
N LYS A 235 -6.54 -9.68 -0.29
CA LYS A 235 -5.69 -10.70 0.33
C LYS A 235 -5.42 -11.81 -0.67
N THR A 236 -4.18 -12.24 -0.77
CA THR A 236 -3.75 -13.35 -1.60
C THR A 236 -2.79 -14.21 -0.80
N HIS A 237 -3.14 -15.48 -0.71
CA HIS A 237 -2.29 -16.54 -0.20
C HIS A 237 -2.20 -17.57 -1.30
N TYR A 238 -1.08 -17.55 -2.02
CA TYR A 238 -0.85 -18.45 -3.13
C TYR A 238 0.15 -19.52 -2.71
N ALA A 239 -0.26 -20.78 -2.87
CA ALA A 239 0.59 -21.95 -2.75
C ALA A 239 0.20 -22.95 -3.85
N PRO A 240 1.17 -23.54 -4.57
CA PRO A 240 0.90 -24.54 -5.58
C PRO A 240 0.41 -25.86 -4.93
N ASN A 241 -0.33 -26.65 -5.70
CA ASN A 241 -0.92 -27.91 -5.24
C ASN A 241 0.08 -29.08 -5.14
#